data_AF-A0A8H4AQD3-F1
#
_entry.id   AF-A0A8H4AQD3-F1
#
_cell.length_a   1.000
_cell.length_b   1.000
_cell.length_c   1.000
_cell.angle_alpha   90.00
_cell.angle_beta   90.00
_cell.angle_gamma   90.00
#
_symmetry.space_group_name_H-M   'P 1'
#
loop_
_entity.id
_entity.type
_entity.pdbx_description
1 polymer ?
#
loop_
_entity_poly.entity_id
_entity_poly.type
_entity_poly.pdbx_seq_one_letter_code
_entity_poly.pdbx_strand_id
1 'polypeptide(L)'
;MKSNIAMYLDFVSISNSLIDTLANFGIAMTSCTATQYKIAISEEHASTIESALAQYIENAMVLNIDDYYSIYTKKVTNTTTILDAAHLATILSTQLQHNGLLQK
;
A
#
# COMPACT_ATOMS: atom_id res chain seq x y z
N MET A 1 12.93 -7.75 16.64
CA MET A 1 14.17 -7.06 16.16
C MET A 1 14.72 -7.69 14.88
N LYS A 2 15.10 -8.99 14.86
CA LYS A 2 15.62 -9.66 13.65
C LYS A 2 14.67 -9.61 12.44
N SER A 3 13.35 -9.73 12.69
CA SER A 3 12.32 -9.59 11.65
C SER A 3 12.33 -8.20 11.00
N ASN A 4 12.26 -7.15 11.80
CA ASN A 4 12.31 -5.77 11.32
C ASN A 4 13.58 -5.48 10.51
N ILE A 5 14.74 -6.04 10.91
CA ILE A 5 15.99 -5.91 10.16
C ILE A 5 15.89 -6.61 8.81
N ALA A 6 15.43 -7.87 8.77
CA ALA A 6 15.27 -8.61 7.52
C ALA A 6 14.27 -7.91 6.57
N MET A 7 13.14 -7.41 7.09
CA MET A 7 12.16 -6.66 6.31
C MET A 7 12.72 -5.33 5.80
N TYR A 8 13.51 -4.61 6.60
CA TYR A 8 14.15 -3.38 6.17
C TYR A 8 15.17 -3.64 5.06
N LEU A 9 15.98 -4.68 5.19
CA LEU A 9 16.97 -5.07 4.17
C LEU A 9 16.29 -5.50 2.87
N ASP A 10 15.22 -6.30 2.96
CA ASP A 10 14.40 -6.67 1.80
C ASP A 10 13.76 -5.43 1.15
N PHE A 11 13.27 -4.48 1.95
CA PHE A 11 12.70 -3.22 1.48
C PHE A 11 13.72 -2.35 0.73
N VAL A 12 14.96 -2.25 1.22
CA VAL A 12 16.05 -1.55 0.52
C VAL A 12 16.69 -2.39 -0.60
N SER A 13 16.03 -3.47 -1.03
CA SER A 13 16.44 -4.35 -2.15
C SER A 13 17.81 -5.01 -1.96
N ILE A 14 18.20 -5.30 -0.72
CA ILE A 14 19.41 -6.06 -0.43
C ILE A 14 19.23 -7.50 -0.94
N SER A 15 20.29 -8.09 -1.50
CA SER A 15 20.22 -9.45 -2.02
C SER A 15 19.86 -10.45 -0.93
N ASN A 16 19.01 -11.43 -1.28
CA ASN A 16 18.66 -12.53 -0.39
C ASN A 16 19.90 -13.24 0.19
N SER A 17 20.96 -13.38 -0.61
CA SER A 17 22.24 -13.95 -0.18
C SER A 17 22.90 -13.18 0.97
N LEU A 18 22.82 -11.84 0.96
CA LEU A 18 23.36 -11.01 2.03
C LEU A 18 22.45 -11.06 3.27
N ILE A 19 21.13 -11.06 3.07
CA ILE A 19 20.17 -11.26 4.17
C ILE A 19 20.42 -12.60 4.87
N ASP A 20 20.61 -13.68 4.11
CA ASP A 20 20.89 -15.01 4.64
C ASP A 20 22.27 -15.08 5.32
N THR A 21 23.27 -14.37 4.79
CA THR A 21 24.57 -14.21 5.45
C THR A 21 24.41 -13.55 6.82
N LEU A 22 23.64 -12.46 6.92
CA LEU A 22 23.35 -11.79 8.19
C LEU A 22 22.50 -12.66 9.12
N ALA A 23 21.64 -13.50 8.58
CA ALA A 23 20.88 -14.49 9.35
C ALA A 23 21.80 -15.56 9.95
N ASN A 24 22.81 -16.02 9.21
CA ASN A 24 23.82 -16.95 9.70
C ASN A 24 24.68 -16.34 10.82
N PHE A 25 24.91 -15.02 10.79
CA PHE A 25 25.50 -14.27 11.91
C PHE A 25 24.51 -13.97 13.05
N GLY A 26 23.26 -14.39 12.93
CA GLY A 26 22.21 -14.18 13.92
C GLY A 26 21.69 -12.75 14.01
N ILE A 27 22.04 -11.87 13.06
CA ILE A 27 21.64 -10.44 13.02
C ILE A 27 20.23 -10.29 12.47
N ALA A 28 19.90 -11.03 11.40
CA ALA A 28 18.61 -11.00 10.72
C ALA A 28 17.91 -12.37 10.78
N MET A 29 16.70 -12.44 10.24
CA MET A 29 16.08 -13.71 9.83
C MET A 29 16.46 -14.01 8.38
N THR A 30 16.24 -15.24 7.94
CA THR A 30 16.48 -15.61 6.54
C THR A 30 15.54 -14.87 5.61
N SER A 31 15.98 -14.68 4.37
CA SER A 31 15.18 -14.12 3.29
C SER A 31 13.88 -14.90 3.06
N CYS A 32 13.94 -16.23 3.21
CA CYS A 32 12.78 -17.13 3.14
C CYS A 32 11.74 -16.82 4.23
N THR A 33 12.17 -16.73 5.50
CA THR A 33 11.25 -16.42 6.59
C THR A 33 10.68 -15.00 6.47
N ALA A 34 11.47 -14.03 6.01
CA ALA A 34 10.98 -12.68 5.72
C ALA A 34 9.91 -12.67 4.62
N THR A 35 10.10 -13.46 3.55
CA THR A 35 9.12 -13.62 2.47
C THR A 35 7.82 -14.23 2.98
N GLN A 36 7.90 -15.30 3.77
CA GLN A 36 6.71 -15.93 4.37
C GLN A 36 5.94 -14.95 5.26
N TYR A 37 6.65 -14.14 6.05
CA TYR A 37 6.03 -13.12 6.90
C TYR A 37 5.29 -12.05 6.07
N LYS A 38 5.88 -11.60 4.94
CA LYS A 38 5.22 -10.68 4.01
C LYS A 38 3.95 -11.27 3.41
N ILE A 39 4.00 -12.54 3.01
CA ILE A 39 2.83 -13.25 2.47
C ILE A 39 1.72 -13.30 3.52
N ALA A 40 2.03 -13.71 4.74
CA ALA A 40 1.04 -13.79 5.83
C ALA A 40 0.37 -12.44 6.11
N ILE A 41 1.13 -11.34 6.18
CA ILE A 41 0.56 -9.99 6.34
C ILE A 41 -0.33 -9.62 5.16
N SER A 42 0.10 -9.93 3.93
CA SER A 42 -0.67 -9.61 2.73
C SER A 42 -2.00 -10.38 2.70
N GLU A 43 -1.99 -11.65 3.09
CA GLU A 43 -3.17 -12.50 3.17
C GLU A 43 -4.13 -12.03 4.26
N GLU A 44 -3.62 -11.71 5.47
CA GLU A 44 -4.41 -11.15 6.57
C GLU A 44 -5.05 -9.80 6.17
N HIS A 45 -4.27 -8.94 5.51
CA HIS A 45 -4.77 -7.65 5.03
C HIS A 45 -5.85 -7.82 3.97
N ALA A 46 -5.64 -8.70 2.98
CA ALA A 46 -6.64 -8.99 1.96
C ALA A 46 -7.95 -9.49 2.58
N SER A 47 -7.86 -10.44 3.52
CA SER A 47 -9.03 -10.95 4.24
C SER A 47 -9.75 -9.85 5.03
N THR A 48 -9.00 -8.95 5.67
CA THR A 48 -9.56 -7.81 6.41
C THR A 48 -10.31 -6.86 5.48
N ILE A 49 -9.72 -6.53 4.33
CA ILE A 49 -10.35 -5.66 3.32
C ILE A 49 -11.59 -6.31 2.73
N GLU A 50 -11.53 -7.61 2.38
CA GLU A 50 -12.68 -8.35 1.88
C GLU A 50 -13.84 -8.37 2.88
N SER A 51 -13.54 -8.60 4.17
CA SER A 51 -14.54 -8.58 5.23
C SER A 51 -15.18 -7.20 5.41
N ALA A 52 -14.36 -6.14 5.41
CA ALA A 52 -14.85 -4.77 5.51
C ALA A 52 -15.70 -4.37 4.29
N LEU A 53 -15.26 -4.74 3.08
CA LEU A 53 -16.02 -4.50 1.86
C LEU A 53 -17.35 -5.24 1.88
N ALA A 54 -17.38 -6.51 2.30
CA ALA A 54 -18.62 -7.26 2.43
C ALA A 54 -19.59 -6.62 3.44
N GLN A 55 -19.09 -6.08 4.55
CA GLN A 55 -19.91 -5.42 5.57
C GLN A 55 -20.52 -4.10 5.07
N TYR A 56 -19.77 -3.34 4.27
CA TYR A 56 -20.15 -1.98 3.88
C TYR A 56 -20.39 -1.83 2.37
N ILE A 57 -20.66 -2.91 1.64
CA ILE A 57 -20.63 -2.91 0.17
C ILE A 57 -21.56 -1.85 -0.46
N GLU A 58 -22.70 -1.59 0.15
CA GLU A 58 -23.67 -0.58 -0.30
C GLU A 58 -23.15 0.86 -0.14
N ASN A 59 -22.23 1.09 0.81
CA ASN A 59 -21.63 2.39 1.13
C ASN A 59 -20.13 2.45 0.78
N ALA A 60 -19.59 1.38 0.20
CA ALA A 60 -18.19 1.28 -0.14
C ALA A 60 -17.90 2.03 -1.44
N MET A 61 -16.75 2.67 -1.48
CA MET A 61 -16.32 3.45 -2.63
C MET A 61 -14.92 3.02 -3.04
N VAL A 62 -14.80 2.48 -4.26
CA VAL A 62 -13.50 2.08 -4.82
C VAL A 62 -12.92 3.28 -5.56
N LEU A 63 -11.83 3.81 -5.04
CA LEU A 63 -11.09 4.91 -5.64
C LEU A 63 -9.81 4.36 -6.26
N ASN A 64 -9.66 4.49 -7.58
CA ASN A 64 -8.35 4.27 -8.18
C ASN A 64 -7.50 5.55 -7.99
N ILE A 65 -6.61 5.52 -6.99
CA ILE A 65 -5.71 6.63 -6.67
C ILE A 65 -4.64 6.80 -7.75
N ASP A 66 -4.30 5.73 -8.49
CA ASP A 66 -3.27 5.74 -9.53
C ASP A 66 -3.77 6.42 -10.83
N ASP A 67 -5.06 6.23 -11.17
CA ASP A 67 -5.65 6.75 -12.42
C ASP A 67 -5.92 8.27 -12.41
N TYR A 68 -5.90 8.95 -11.26
CA TYR A 68 -6.12 10.41 -11.21
C TYR A 68 -5.13 11.15 -12.12
N TYR A 69 -3.94 10.59 -12.26
CA TYR A 69 -2.86 11.12 -13.05
C TYR A 69 -3.11 11.07 -14.57
N SER A 70 -3.96 10.14 -15.02
CA SER A 70 -4.15 9.87 -16.45
C SER A 70 -5.21 10.76 -17.12
N ILE A 71 -6.09 11.39 -16.34
CA ILE A 71 -7.25 12.15 -16.87
C ILE A 71 -7.15 13.67 -16.74
N TYR A 72 -6.31 14.21 -15.84
CA TYR A 72 -6.33 15.66 -15.56
C TYR A 72 -5.05 16.44 -15.85
N THR A 73 -3.85 15.85 -16.01
CA THR A 73 -2.67 16.67 -16.38
C THR A 73 -1.49 15.90 -16.99
N LYS A 74 -0.95 16.39 -18.13
CA LYS A 74 0.44 16.17 -18.55
C LYS A 74 1.39 16.93 -17.60
N LYS A 75 1.64 16.41 -16.39
CA LYS A 75 2.66 16.97 -15.49
C LYS A 75 3.49 15.84 -14.92
N VAL A 76 4.76 15.74 -15.30
CA VAL A 76 5.71 14.87 -14.59
C VAL A 76 5.85 15.43 -13.18
N THR A 77 5.30 14.76 -12.18
CA THR A 77 5.50 15.13 -10.78
C THR A 77 5.97 13.91 -10.01
N ASN A 78 7.00 14.14 -9.21
CA ASN A 78 7.61 13.16 -8.35
C ASN A 78 6.55 12.56 -7.41
N THR A 79 6.64 11.26 -7.17
CA THR A 79 5.70 10.40 -6.43
C THR A 79 5.21 10.93 -5.07
N THR A 80 5.85 11.96 -4.51
CA THR A 80 5.52 12.59 -3.23
C THR A 80 4.25 13.47 -3.25
N THR A 81 3.76 13.91 -4.41
CA THR A 81 2.66 14.91 -4.49
C THR A 81 1.25 14.32 -4.41
N ILE A 82 1.10 12.98 -4.42
CA ILE A 82 -0.21 12.29 -4.33
C ILE A 82 -0.77 12.32 -2.88
N LEU A 83 0.05 12.62 -1.89
CA LEU A 83 -0.24 12.51 -0.46
C LEU A 83 -0.55 13.84 0.26
N ASP A 84 -0.79 14.94 -0.46
CA ASP A 84 -1.34 16.13 0.20
C ASP A 84 -2.83 15.89 0.50
N ALA A 85 -3.24 16.10 1.76
CA ALA A 85 -4.62 15.98 2.20
C ALA A 85 -5.59 16.80 1.34
N ALA A 86 -5.12 17.93 0.78
CA ALA A 86 -5.88 18.75 -0.15
C ALA A 86 -6.21 18.02 -1.46
N HIS A 87 -5.27 17.22 -2.00
CA HIS A 87 -5.49 16.45 -3.22
C HIS A 87 -6.48 15.31 -2.98
N LEU A 88 -6.35 14.59 -1.86
CA LEU A 88 -7.28 13.52 -1.49
C LEU A 88 -8.71 14.06 -1.27
N ALA A 89 -8.85 15.21 -0.60
CA ALA A 89 -10.13 15.88 -0.40
C ALA A 89 -10.78 16.30 -1.73
N THR A 90 -9.98 16.73 -2.70
CA THR A 90 -10.46 17.11 -4.04
C THR A 90 -10.96 15.90 -4.82
N ILE A 91 -10.22 14.79 -4.80
CA ILE A 91 -10.62 13.52 -5.45
C ILE A 91 -11.93 13.00 -4.85
N LEU A 92 -12.00 12.92 -3.52
CA LEU A 92 -13.21 12.50 -2.80
C LEU A 92 -14.41 13.38 -3.15
N SER A 93 -14.25 14.70 -3.09
CA SER A 93 -15.34 15.64 -3.40
C SER A 93 -15.84 15.48 -4.84
N THR A 94 -14.92 15.31 -5.80
CA THR A 94 -15.27 15.15 -7.23
C THR A 94 -16.07 13.88 -7.48
N GLN A 95 -15.64 12.78 -6.86
CA GLN A 95 -16.28 11.48 -7.05
C GLN A 95 -17.63 11.38 -6.31
N LEU A 96 -17.75 12.00 -5.13
CA LEU A 96 -19.03 12.14 -4.43
C LEU A 96 -20.05 13.01 -5.21
N GLN A 97 -19.58 14.07 -5.87
CA GLN A 97 -20.40 14.86 -6.78
C GLN A 97 -20.83 14.05 -8.02
N HIS A 98 -19.90 13.30 -8.63
CA HIS A 98 -20.20 12.46 -9.79
C HIS A 98 -21.25 11.37 -9.48
N ASN A 99 -21.16 10.78 -8.28
CA ASN A 99 -22.10 9.75 -7.82
C ASN A 99 -23.40 10.32 -7.21
N GLY A 100 -23.61 11.65 -7.24
CA GLY A 100 -24.84 12.29 -6.75
C GLY A 100 -25.01 12.28 -5.21
N LEU A 101 -23.96 11.96 -4.46
CA LEU A 101 -23.95 11.83 -3.00
C LEU A 101 -23.63 13.16 -2.28
N LEU A 102 -23.19 14.18 -3.02
CA LEU A 102 -23.10 15.57 -2.57
C LEU A 102 -24.11 16.41 -3.36
N GLN A 103 -25.19 16.83 -2.71
CA GLN A 103 -26.10 17.83 -3.27
C GLN A 103 -25.68 19.24 -2.83
N LYS A 104 -25.74 20.17 -3.78
CA LYS A 104 -25.28 21.55 -3.65
C LYS A 104 -26.23 22.40 -2.79
#